data_AF-A0A8S9HUK1-F1
#
_entry.id   AF-A0A8S9HUK1-F1
#
_cell.length_a   1.000
_cell.length_b   1.000
_cell.length_c   1.000
_cell.angle_alpha   90.00
_cell.angle_beta   90.00
_cell.angle_gamma   90.00
#
_symmetry.space_group_name_H-M   'P 1'
#
loop_
_entity.id
_entity.type
_entity.pdbx_description
1 polymer ?
#
loop_
_entity_poly.entity_id
_entity_poly.type
_entity_poly.pdbx_seq_one_letter_code
_entity_poly.pdbx_strand_id
1 'polypeptide(L)'
;MTFLMEKASNGSGFGVVLATHNADSGRLASKKASELNIDKENGKIEFAQLYGMSDALSFGLKRAGFNVSKYMPFGPVETAIPYLVRRAYENRGMMATGATDRHLMRMELKRRLLAGNA
;
A
#
# COMPACT_ATOMS: atom_id res chain seq x y z
N MET A 1 -8.64 -10.57 -7.62
CA MET A 1 -7.25 -10.09 -7.77
C MET A 1 -6.51 -10.90 -8.84
N THR A 2 -6.28 -12.20 -8.62
CA THR A 2 -5.51 -13.09 -9.50
C THR A 2 -5.96 -13.08 -10.96
N PHE A 3 -7.27 -13.21 -11.21
CA PHE A 3 -7.84 -13.22 -12.57
C PHE A 3 -7.51 -11.95 -13.38
N LEU A 4 -7.63 -10.77 -12.75
CA LEU A 4 -7.34 -9.49 -13.44
C LEU A 4 -5.86 -9.34 -13.74
N MET A 5 -4.98 -9.79 -12.83
CA MET A 5 -3.54 -9.76 -13.03
C MET A 5 -3.10 -10.69 -14.17
N GLU A 6 -3.68 -11.88 -14.27
CA GLU A 6 -3.44 -12.84 -15.36
C GLU A 6 -3.92 -12.30 -16.71
N LYS A 7 -5.05 -11.60 -16.74
CA LYS A 7 -5.50 -10.94 -17.96
C LYS A 7 -4.53 -9.82 -18.35
N ALA A 8 -4.17 -8.95 -17.41
CA ALA A 8 -3.23 -7.84 -17.64
C ALA A 8 -1.85 -8.32 -18.12
N SER A 9 -1.32 -9.44 -17.62
CA SER A 9 -0.06 -10.01 -18.10
C SER A 9 -0.13 -10.41 -19.57
N ASN A 10 -1.26 -11.00 -19.99
CA ASN A 10 -1.45 -11.61 -21.31
C ASN A 10 -1.76 -10.60 -22.44
N GLY A 11 -1.49 -9.30 -22.24
CA GLY A 11 -1.58 -8.29 -23.30
C GLY A 11 -2.97 -7.70 -23.52
N SER A 12 -3.85 -7.75 -22.53
CA SER A 12 -5.25 -7.30 -22.64
C SER A 12 -5.48 -5.78 -22.74
N GLY A 13 -4.43 -4.99 -23.01
CA GLY A 13 -4.54 -3.54 -23.25
C GLY A 13 -4.98 -2.69 -22.05
N PHE A 14 -4.98 -3.24 -20.83
CA PHE A 14 -5.34 -2.51 -19.60
C PHE A 14 -4.35 -2.78 -18.47
N GLY A 15 -4.28 -1.85 -17.51
CA GLY A 15 -3.55 -1.99 -16.25
C GLY A 15 -4.48 -2.22 -15.06
N VAL A 16 -3.93 -2.73 -13.97
CA VAL A 16 -4.66 -3.05 -12.74
C VAL A 16 -4.07 -2.30 -11.55
N VAL A 17 -4.94 -1.53 -10.88
CA VAL A 17 -4.60 -0.89 -9.60
C VAL A 17 -5.08 -1.77 -8.44
N LEU A 18 -4.14 -2.21 -7.62
CA LEU A 18 -4.34 -3.03 -6.44
C LEU A 18 -4.38 -2.14 -5.19
N ALA A 19 -5.55 -1.58 -4.91
CA ALA A 19 -5.78 -0.70 -3.76
C ALA A 19 -6.06 -1.52 -2.48
N THR A 20 -5.10 -1.63 -1.57
CA THR A 20 -5.27 -2.39 -0.32
C THR A 20 -4.34 -1.90 0.80
N HIS A 21 -4.85 -1.94 2.03
CA HIS A 21 -4.10 -1.71 3.26
C HIS A 21 -3.68 -3.00 3.96
N ASN A 22 -4.17 -4.13 3.50
CA ASN A 22 -3.92 -5.44 4.10
C ASN A 22 -2.57 -5.99 3.60
N ALA A 23 -1.63 -6.22 4.53
CA ALA A 23 -0.28 -6.66 4.21
C ALA A 23 -0.24 -8.04 3.51
N ASP A 24 -1.12 -8.97 3.90
CA ASP A 24 -1.19 -10.29 3.28
C ASP A 24 -1.70 -10.22 1.85
N SER A 25 -2.68 -9.36 1.59
CA SER A 25 -3.19 -9.07 0.25
C SER A 25 -2.10 -8.47 -0.63
N GLY A 26 -1.37 -7.48 -0.12
CA GLY A 26 -0.22 -6.88 -0.82
C GLY A 26 0.89 -7.90 -1.09
N ARG A 27 1.21 -8.75 -0.12
CA ARG A 27 2.20 -9.83 -0.27
C ARG A 27 1.76 -10.83 -1.34
N LEU A 28 0.52 -11.30 -1.29
CA LEU A 28 -0.02 -12.26 -2.25
C LEU A 28 0.00 -11.70 -3.68
N ALA A 29 -0.41 -10.44 -3.84
CA ALA A 29 -0.33 -9.73 -5.11
C ALA A 29 1.11 -9.60 -5.63
N SER A 30 2.04 -9.16 -4.79
CA SER A 30 3.45 -9.00 -5.20
C SER A 30 4.09 -10.34 -5.63
N LYS A 31 3.73 -11.43 -4.92
CA LYS A 31 4.15 -12.78 -5.26
C LYS A 31 3.58 -13.19 -6.61
N LYS A 32 2.27 -13.03 -6.81
CA LYS A 32 1.61 -13.40 -8.07
C LYS A 32 2.12 -12.57 -9.26
N ALA A 33 2.38 -11.28 -9.08
CA ALA A 33 2.97 -10.45 -10.11
C ALA A 33 4.36 -10.95 -10.53
N SER A 34 5.15 -11.43 -9.57
CA SER A 34 6.46 -12.03 -9.82
C SER A 34 6.34 -13.38 -10.53
N GLU A 35 5.39 -14.24 -10.13
CA GLU A 35 5.11 -15.52 -10.80
C GLU A 35 4.67 -15.33 -12.26
N LEU A 36 3.94 -14.26 -12.55
CA LEU A 36 3.50 -13.91 -13.90
C LEU A 36 4.56 -13.17 -14.73
N ASN A 37 5.74 -12.92 -14.17
CA ASN A 37 6.81 -12.12 -14.79
C ASN A 37 6.30 -10.76 -15.32
N ILE A 38 5.39 -10.13 -14.59
CA ILE A 38 4.89 -8.80 -14.97
C ILE A 38 5.99 -7.80 -14.68
N ASP A 39 6.44 -7.11 -15.73
CA ASP A 39 7.32 -5.96 -15.58
C ASP A 39 6.62 -4.90 -14.72
N LYS A 40 7.35 -4.47 -13.69
CA LYS A 40 6.84 -3.64 -12.60
C LYS A 40 6.76 -2.16 -12.97
N GLU A 41 7.40 -1.76 -14.07
CA GLU A 41 7.50 -0.36 -14.51
C GLU A 41 6.60 -0.03 -15.70
N ASN A 42 6.13 -1.02 -16.47
CA ASN A 42 5.29 -0.80 -17.67
C ASN A 42 3.83 -0.37 -17.39
N GLY A 43 3.47 -0.10 -16.14
CA GLY A 43 2.13 0.36 -15.77
C GLY A 43 1.01 -0.70 -15.80
N LYS A 44 1.32 -1.98 -16.05
CA LYS A 44 0.30 -3.06 -16.02
C LYS A 44 -0.21 -3.36 -14.62
N ILE A 45 0.63 -3.19 -13.61
CA ILE A 45 0.25 -3.33 -12.20
C ILE A 45 0.78 -2.15 -11.41
N GLU A 46 -0.11 -1.58 -10.61
CA GLU A 46 0.23 -0.55 -9.65
C GLU A 46 -0.47 -0.86 -8.32
N PHE A 47 0.21 -0.61 -7.21
CA PHE A 47 -0.39 -0.71 -5.89
C PHE A 47 -0.87 0.66 -5.43
N ALA A 48 -1.95 0.71 -4.66
CA ALA A 48 -2.43 1.97 -4.10
C ALA A 48 -2.83 1.84 -2.64
N GLN A 49 -2.57 2.90 -1.88
CA GLN A 49 -3.03 3.04 -0.51
C GLN A 49 -3.61 4.43 -0.30
N LEU A 50 -4.52 4.57 0.66
CA LEU A 50 -4.90 5.89 1.15
C LEU A 50 -3.70 6.56 1.83
N TYR A 51 -3.58 7.88 1.63
CA TYR A 51 -2.55 8.67 2.31
C TYR A 51 -2.73 8.61 3.84
N GLY A 52 -1.64 8.42 4.57
CA GLY A 52 -1.63 8.25 6.03
C GLY A 52 -2.00 6.84 6.52
N MET A 53 -2.07 5.84 5.63
CA MET A 53 -2.42 4.46 5.98
C MET A 53 -1.48 3.46 5.31
N SER A 54 -1.05 2.46 6.10
CA SER A 54 -0.21 1.33 5.67
C SER A 54 1.08 1.75 4.95
N ASP A 55 1.79 2.73 5.49
CA ASP A 55 3.03 3.24 4.88
C ASP A 55 4.13 2.18 4.85
N ALA A 56 4.22 1.32 5.87
CA ALA A 56 5.16 0.20 5.88
C ALA A 56 4.96 -0.74 4.68
N LEU A 57 3.70 -1.00 4.30
CA LEU A 57 3.37 -1.78 3.10
C LEU A 57 3.79 -1.03 1.84
N SER A 58 3.46 0.26 1.74
CA SER A 58 3.86 1.09 0.59
C SER A 58 5.37 1.09 0.38
N PHE A 59 6.15 1.30 1.44
CA PHE A 59 7.61 1.27 1.36
C PHE A 59 8.14 -0.11 0.99
N GLY A 60 7.56 -1.18 1.55
CA GLY A 60 7.93 -2.55 1.20
C GLY A 60 7.71 -2.85 -0.29
N LEU A 61 6.56 -2.47 -0.83
CA LEU A 61 6.21 -2.65 -2.25
C LEU A 61 7.12 -1.82 -3.15
N LYS A 62 7.39 -0.56 -2.81
CA LYS A 62 8.30 0.29 -3.58
C LYS A 62 9.73 -0.26 -3.58
N ARG A 63 10.21 -0.75 -2.42
CA ARG A 63 11.52 -1.41 -2.31
C ARG A 63 11.60 -2.71 -3.11
N ALA A 64 10.48 -3.42 -3.28
CA ALA A 64 10.38 -4.58 -4.15
C ALA A 64 10.31 -4.23 -5.66
N GLY A 65 10.36 -2.95 -6.01
CA GLY A 65 10.40 -2.44 -7.38
C GLY A 65 9.03 -2.17 -8.00
N PHE A 66 7.93 -2.22 -7.23
CA PHE A 66 6.60 -1.93 -7.75
C PHE A 66 6.28 -0.44 -7.75
N ASN A 67 5.42 -0.02 -8.68
CA ASN A 67 4.76 1.27 -8.62
C ASN A 67 3.73 1.30 -7.50
N VAL A 68 3.74 2.40 -6.74
CA VAL A 68 2.89 2.60 -5.57
C VAL A 68 2.37 4.03 -5.59
N SER A 69 1.05 4.19 -5.59
CA SER A 69 0.36 5.46 -5.52
C SER A 69 -0.31 5.69 -4.17
N LYS A 70 -0.41 6.96 -3.77
CA LYS A 70 -1.17 7.38 -2.60
C LYS A 70 -2.41 8.16 -3.02
N TYR A 71 -3.58 7.65 -2.63
CA TYR A 71 -4.84 8.36 -2.80
C TYR A 71 -4.96 9.42 -1.71
N MET A 72 -4.94 10.69 -2.13
CA MET A 72 -4.98 11.84 -1.25
C MET A 72 -6.19 12.72 -1.59
N PRO A 73 -7.23 12.74 -0.74
CA PRO A 73 -8.28 13.75 -0.83
C PRO A 73 -7.72 15.11 -0.38
N PHE A 74 -8.10 16.17 -1.09
CA PHE A 74 -7.69 17.54 -0.78
C PHE A 74 -8.87 18.50 -0.95
N GLY A 75 -8.89 19.58 -0.18
CA GLY A 75 -9.94 20.59 -0.18
C GLY A 75 -10.32 21.08 1.22
N PRO A 76 -11.29 21.99 1.33
CA PRO A 76 -11.82 22.46 2.61
C PRO A 76 -12.38 21.31 3.47
N VAL A 77 -12.26 21.41 4.79
CA VAL A 77 -12.65 20.34 5.72
C VAL A 77 -14.11 19.94 5.56
N GLU A 78 -14.98 20.92 5.32
CA GLU A 78 -16.42 20.75 5.15
C GLU A 78 -16.73 19.79 4.01
N THR A 79 -15.95 19.86 2.92
CA THR A 79 -16.07 18.97 1.75
C THR A 79 -15.49 17.58 2.00
N ALA A 80 -14.58 17.45 2.98
CA ALA A 80 -13.91 16.20 3.32
C ALA A 80 -14.68 15.37 4.36
N ILE A 81 -15.68 15.93 5.06
CA ILE A 81 -16.43 15.22 6.12
C ILE A 81 -16.93 13.84 5.68
N PRO A 82 -17.60 13.67 4.51
CA PRO A 82 -18.06 12.35 4.07
C PRO A 82 -16.93 11.34 3.84
N TYR A 83 -15.75 11.80 3.44
CA TYR A 83 -14.55 10.95 3.34
C TYR A 83 -14.06 10.54 4.73
N LEU A 84 -13.95 11.49 5.66
CA LEU A 84 -13.46 11.25 7.01
C LEU A 84 -14.35 10.27 7.79
N VAL A 85 -15.68 10.38 7.66
CA VAL A 85 -16.62 9.44 8.28
C VAL A 85 -16.41 8.02 7.77
N ARG A 86 -16.27 7.83 6.44
CA ARG A 86 -15.97 6.51 5.86
C ARG A 86 -14.66 5.93 6.40
N ARG A 87 -13.63 6.75 6.54
CA ARG A 87 -12.34 6.34 7.14
C ARG A 87 -12.47 5.97 8.61
N ALA A 88 -13.25 6.71 9.39
CA ALA A 88 -13.51 6.37 10.79
C ALA A 88 -14.18 4.98 10.91
N TYR A 89 -15.14 4.67 10.04
CA TYR A 89 -15.79 3.34 10.01
C TYR A 89 -14.83 2.23 9.57
N GLU A 90 -14.07 2.45 8.50
CA GLU A 90 -13.07 1.48 8.04
C GLU A 90 -12.02 1.21 9.12
N ASN A 91 -11.60 2.26 9.83
CA ASN A 91 -10.59 2.18 10.87
C ASN A 91 -11.11 1.62 12.20
N ARG A 92 -12.42 1.49 12.41
CA ARG A 92 -12.97 0.86 13.62
C ARG A 92 -12.44 -0.56 13.83
N GLY A 93 -12.19 -1.31 12.75
CA GLY A 93 -11.61 -2.65 12.79
C GLY A 93 -10.07 -2.70 12.65
N MET A 94 -9.42 -1.60 12.22
CA MET A 94 -7.98 -1.55 11.92
C MET A 94 -7.08 -1.19 13.10
N MET A 95 -7.56 -1.29 14.35
CA MET A 95 -6.69 -1.12 15.52
C MET A 95 -5.47 -2.07 15.51
N ALA A 96 -5.53 -3.17 14.76
CA ALA A 96 -4.42 -4.09 14.53
C ALA A 96 -3.30 -3.52 13.63
N THR A 97 -3.62 -2.85 12.51
CA THR A 97 -2.60 -2.31 11.58
C THR A 97 -1.83 -1.16 12.21
N GLY A 98 -2.52 -0.30 12.97
CA GLY A 98 -1.87 0.77 13.74
C GLY A 98 -0.90 0.27 14.81
N ALA A 99 -1.10 -0.95 15.34
CA ALA A 99 -0.16 -1.54 16.30
C ALA A 99 1.15 -1.95 15.61
N THR A 100 1.08 -2.57 14.43
CA THR A 100 2.24 -2.95 13.63
C THR A 100 3.03 -1.73 13.17
N ASP A 101 2.38 -0.69 12.64
CA ASP A 101 3.06 0.54 12.22
C ASP A 101 3.74 1.24 13.39
N ARG A 102 3.08 1.32 14.57
CA ARG A 102 3.71 1.84 15.79
C ARG A 102 4.92 1.00 16.22
N HIS A 103 4.85 -0.32 16.11
CA HIS A 103 5.96 -1.20 16.43
C HIS A 103 7.17 -0.95 15.52
N LEU A 104 6.95 -0.89 14.20
CA LEU A 104 7.99 -0.61 13.21
C LEU A 104 8.60 0.78 13.40
N MET A 105 7.78 1.80 13.67
CA MET A 105 8.26 3.15 13.99
C MET A 105 9.14 3.17 15.24
N ARG A 106 8.75 2.44 16.29
CA ARG A 106 9.57 2.31 17.50
C ARG A 106 10.91 1.62 17.22
N MET A 107 10.91 0.58 16.39
CA MET A 107 12.15 -0.10 15.97
C MET A 107 13.08 0.85 15.20
N GLU A 108 12.54 1.59 14.23
CA GLU A 108 13.32 2.54 13.44
C GLU A 108 13.85 3.69 14.30
N LEU A 109 13.06 4.21 15.24
CA LEU A 109 13.51 5.24 16.18
C LEU A 109 14.67 4.73 17.05
N LYS A 110 14.54 3.52 17.61
CA LYS A 110 15.63 2.87 18.38
C LYS A 110 16.88 2.71 17.54
N ARG A 111 16.74 2.25 16.29
CA ARG A 111 17.87 2.09 15.35
C ARG A 111 18.61 3.41 15.14
N ARG A 112 17.88 4.52 14.92
CA ARG A 112 18.49 5.85 14.71
C ARG A 112 19.18 6.38 15.97
N LEU A 113 18.59 6.19 17.15
CA LEU A 113 19.18 6.63 18.41
C LEU A 113 20.45 5.84 18.77
N LEU A 114 20.46 4.53 18.52
CA LEU A 114 21.63 3.68 18.77
C LEU A 114 22.73 3.91 17.72
N ALA A 115 22.36 4.13 16.46
CA ALA A 115 23.33 4.43 15.40
C ALA A 115 23.90 5.86 15.46
N GLY A 116 23.23 6.79 16.15
CA GLY A 116 23.74 8.14 16.40
C GLY A 116 24.69 8.26 17.60
N ASN A 117 24.88 7.17 18.36
CA ASN A 117 25.80 7.07 19.50
C ASN A 117 27.06 6.24 19.16
N ALA A 118 27.34 6.02 17.87
CA ALA A 118 28.53 5.31 17.38
C ALA A 118 29.36 6.23 16.48
#